data_AF-A0A9D4XMF0-F1
#
_entry.id   AF-A0A9D4XMF0-F1
#
_cell.length_a   1.000
_cell.length_b   1.000
_cell.length_c   1.000
_cell.angle_alpha   90.00
_cell.angle_beta   90.00
_cell.angle_gamma   90.00
#
_symmetry.space_group_name_H-M   'P 1'
#
loop_
_entity.id
_entity.type
_entity.pdbx_description
1 polymer ?
#
loop_
_entity_poly.entity_id
_entity_poly.type
_entity_poly.pdbx_seq_one_letter_code
_entity_poly.pdbx_strand_id
1 'polypeptide(L)'
;MMRYKEEKEAKKESFRKYLESSGAVDALTKVLVALYEQNDKPSSALEFIQQKLSCPSIPEYEKLQAQFSDLQIRYNDLLTTHRNTCKELEEMKSSHVLGMASTKETTDNESPAKDDS
;
A
#
# COMPACT_ATOMS: atom_id res chain seq x y z
N MET A 1 10.10 55.70 -27.36
CA MET A 1 10.18 54.32 -27.89
C MET A 1 11.18 53.43 -27.14
N MET A 2 12.36 53.93 -26.71
CA MET A 2 13.35 53.09 -25.99
C MET A 2 12.84 52.52 -24.65
N ARG A 3 12.23 53.35 -23.78
CA ARG A 3 11.69 52.90 -22.48
C ARG A 3 10.66 51.76 -22.56
N TYR A 4 9.79 51.78 -23.57
CA TYR A 4 8.78 50.73 -23.76
C TYR A 4 9.41 49.38 -24.15
N LYS A 5 10.52 49.40 -24.88
CA LYS A 5 11.26 48.20 -25.26
C LYS A 5 11.99 47.61 -24.04
N GLU A 6 12.58 48.46 -23.21
CA GLU A 6 13.25 48.07 -21.96
C GLU A 6 12.26 47.44 -20.96
N GLU A 7 11.09 48.03 -20.77
CA GLU A 7 10.02 47.48 -19.91
C GLU A 7 9.52 46.10 -20.40
N LYS A 8 9.39 45.93 -21.72
CA LYS A 8 9.00 44.64 -22.32
C LYS A 8 10.05 43.56 -22.09
N GLU A 9 11.33 43.89 -22.25
CA GLU A 9 12.42 42.93 -22.02
C GLU A 9 12.59 42.61 -20.52
N ALA A 10 12.40 43.59 -19.63
CA ALA A 10 12.38 43.36 -18.19
C ALA A 10 11.27 42.38 -17.76
N LYS A 11 10.07 42.51 -18.35
CA LYS A 11 8.95 41.58 -18.09
C LYS A 11 9.21 40.16 -18.60
N LYS A 12 9.87 40.02 -19.75
CA LYS A 12 10.28 38.69 -20.25
C LYS A 12 11.32 38.06 -19.33
N GLU A 13 12.29 38.86 -18.89
CA GLU A 13 13.36 38.40 -18.01
C GLU A 13 12.83 37.95 -16.65
N SER A 14 11.90 38.70 -16.04
CA SER A 14 11.28 38.29 -14.79
C SER A 14 10.48 36.99 -14.92
N PHE A 15 9.80 36.79 -16.05
CA PHE A 15 9.08 35.54 -16.30
C PHE A 15 10.02 34.34 -16.49
N ARG A 16 11.14 34.52 -17.22
CA ARG A 16 12.18 33.49 -17.32
C ARG A 16 12.72 33.10 -15.95
N LYS A 17 13.13 34.08 -15.14
CA LYS A 17 13.62 33.84 -13.78
C LYS A 17 12.59 33.13 -12.90
N TYR A 18 11.31 33.45 -13.05
CA TYR A 18 10.24 32.76 -12.32
C TYR A 18 10.13 31.29 -12.70
N LEU A 19 10.18 30.96 -13.99
CA LEU A 19 10.15 29.56 -14.44
C LEU A 19 11.39 28.78 -14.00
N GLU A 20 12.55 29.43 -13.98
CA GLU A 20 13.80 28.85 -13.48
C GLU A 20 13.75 28.64 -11.96
N SER A 21 13.37 29.66 -11.18
CA SER A 21 13.36 29.60 -9.71
C SER A 21 12.26 28.70 -9.14
N SER A 22 11.13 28.56 -9.83
CA SER A 22 10.08 27.61 -9.47
C SER A 22 10.41 26.16 -9.85
N GLY A 23 11.49 25.92 -10.60
CA GLY A 23 11.87 24.60 -11.08
C GLY A 23 11.03 24.08 -12.26
N ALA A 24 10.14 24.90 -12.83
CA ALA A 24 9.30 24.50 -13.96
C ALA A 24 10.14 24.12 -15.19
N VAL A 25 11.20 24.86 -15.47
CA VAL A 25 12.13 24.55 -16.58
C VAL A 25 12.84 23.22 -16.36
N ASP A 26 13.31 22.96 -15.14
CA ASP A 26 14.00 21.70 -14.79
C ASP A 26 13.05 20.50 -14.90
N ALA A 27 11.82 20.61 -14.38
CA ALA A 27 10.81 19.57 -14.48
C ALA A 27 10.46 19.24 -15.95
N LEU A 28 10.20 20.27 -16.78
CA LEU A 28 9.94 20.08 -18.21
C LEU A 28 11.14 19.44 -18.92
N THR A 29 12.37 19.88 -18.60
CA THR A 29 13.60 19.33 -19.17
C THR A 29 13.74 17.85 -18.85
N LYS A 30 13.52 17.44 -17.58
CA LYS A 30 13.59 16.04 -17.16
C LYS A 30 12.58 15.16 -17.90
N VAL A 31 11.35 15.63 -18.11
CA VAL A 31 10.34 14.88 -18.87
C VAL A 31 10.74 14.72 -20.33
N LEU A 32 11.31 15.76 -20.95
CA LEU A 32 11.79 15.70 -22.33
C LEU A 32 13.02 14.78 -22.46
N VAL A 33 13.93 14.78 -21.49
CA VAL A 33 15.05 13.85 -21.42
C VAL A 33 14.54 12.41 -21.28
N ALA A 34 13.60 12.15 -20.38
CA ALA A 34 13.00 10.83 -20.20
C ALA A 34 12.31 10.33 -21.48
N LEU A 35 11.68 11.22 -22.25
CA LEU A 35 11.10 10.91 -23.57
C LEU A 35 12.19 10.67 -24.64
N TYR A 36 13.31 11.37 -24.55
CA TYR A 36 14.44 11.16 -25.43
C TYR A 36 15.07 9.78 -25.22
N GLU A 37 15.26 9.39 -23.96
CA GLU A 37 15.90 8.14 -23.51
C GLU A 37 15.03 6.89 -23.67
N GLN A 38 13.73 7.02 -23.99
CA GLN A 38 12.89 5.86 -24.29
C GLN A 38 13.45 5.11 -25.50
N ASN A 39 13.82 3.83 -25.29
CA ASN A 39 14.28 2.93 -26.36
C ASN A 39 13.20 2.75 -27.45
N ASP A 40 11.94 2.57 -27.03
CA ASP A 40 10.77 2.59 -27.92
C ASP A 40 10.04 3.92 -27.78
N LYS A 41 10.07 4.73 -28.83
CA LYS A 41 9.34 6.01 -28.85
C LYS A 41 7.84 5.76 -28.67
N PRO A 42 7.17 6.42 -27.71
CA PRO A 42 5.73 6.29 -27.56
C PRO A 42 5.05 6.78 -28.84
N SER A 43 3.93 6.15 -29.19
CA SER A 43 3.11 6.54 -30.35
C SER A 43 2.63 7.99 -30.26
N SER A 44 2.44 8.51 -29.04
CA SER A 44 2.14 9.92 -28.77
C SER A 44 3.11 10.50 -27.74
N ALA A 45 4.00 11.37 -28.20
CA ALA A 45 4.87 12.16 -27.32
C ALA A 45 4.07 13.07 -26.38
N LEU A 46 2.92 13.58 -26.84
CA LEU A 46 2.07 14.48 -26.06
C LEU A 46 1.43 13.75 -24.87
N GLU A 47 0.90 12.54 -25.08
CA GLU A 47 0.33 11.73 -24.00
C GLU A 47 1.39 11.36 -22.96
N PHE A 48 2.60 11.00 -23.40
CA PHE A 48 3.72 10.71 -22.50
C PHE A 48 4.05 11.91 -21.60
N ILE A 49 4.17 13.10 -22.20
CA ILE A 49 4.46 14.34 -21.49
C ILE A 49 3.34 14.66 -20.50
N GLN A 50 2.07 14.55 -20.92
CA GLN A 50 0.92 14.75 -20.05
C GLN A 50 0.98 13.81 -18.86
N GLN A 51 1.16 12.50 -19.09
CA GLN A 51 1.23 11.53 -18.00
C GLN A 51 2.39 11.78 -17.02
N LYS A 52 3.55 12.25 -17.50
CA LYS A 52 4.72 12.53 -16.64
C LYS A 52 4.65 13.86 -15.90
N LEU A 53 3.92 14.85 -16.44
CA LEU A 53 3.69 16.14 -15.78
C LEU A 53 2.41 16.15 -14.93
N SER A 54 1.46 15.25 -15.20
CA SER A 54 0.30 15.00 -14.37
C SER A 54 0.75 14.39 -13.05
N CYS A 55 1.11 15.26 -12.11
CA CYS A 55 1.04 14.92 -10.69
C CYS A 55 -0.43 14.56 -10.40
N PRO A 56 -0.75 13.46 -9.69
CA PRO A 56 -2.07 13.30 -9.11
C PRO A 56 -2.43 14.61 -8.44
N SER A 57 -3.58 15.19 -8.79
CA SER A 57 -3.97 16.48 -8.20
C SER A 57 -3.86 16.38 -6.68
N ILE A 58 -3.44 17.44 -5.97
CA ILE A 58 -3.35 17.44 -4.49
C ILE A 58 -4.54 16.71 -3.82
N PRO A 59 -5.81 16.95 -4.21
CA PRO A 59 -6.95 16.22 -3.63
C PRO A 59 -7.00 14.73 -3.97
N GLU A 60 -6.49 14.32 -5.13
CA GLU A 60 -6.36 12.91 -5.53
C GLU A 60 -5.25 12.20 -4.76
N TYR A 61 -4.14 12.88 -4.51
CA TYR A 61 -3.07 12.40 -3.65
C TYR A 61 -3.54 12.23 -2.19
N GLU A 62 -4.26 13.23 -1.65
CA GLU A 62 -4.87 13.15 -0.31
C GLU A 62 -5.86 11.99 -0.20
N LYS A 63 -6.73 11.81 -1.22
CA LYS A 63 -7.65 10.68 -1.29
C LYS A 63 -6.90 9.34 -1.30
N LEU A 64 -5.84 9.23 -2.11
CA LEU A 64 -5.04 8.02 -2.19
C LEU A 64 -4.34 7.72 -0.86
N GLN A 65 -3.82 8.74 -0.18
CA GLN A 65 -3.20 8.62 1.14
C GLN A 65 -4.22 8.14 2.20
N ALA A 66 -5.44 8.67 2.17
CA ALA A 66 -6.52 8.23 3.05
C ALA A 66 -6.89 6.75 2.82
N GLN A 67 -7.00 6.33 1.55
CA GLN A 67 -7.26 4.93 1.20
C GLN A 67 -6.14 4.00 1.65
N PHE A 68 -4.89 4.41 1.50
CA PHE A 68 -3.75 3.64 1.97
C PHE A 68 -3.76 3.46 3.49
N SER A 69 -4.03 4.54 4.23
CA SER A 69 -4.14 4.51 5.69
C SER A 69 -5.28 3.59 6.15
N ASP A 70 -6.45 3.67 5.53
CA ASP A 70 -7.59 2.80 5.84
C ASP A 70 -7.27 1.31 5.58
N LEU A 71 -6.63 1.03 4.45
CA LEU A 71 -6.23 -0.33 4.10
C LEU A 71 -5.19 -0.89 5.09
N GLN A 72 -4.25 -0.06 5.52
CA GLN A 72 -3.23 -0.45 6.50
C GLN A 72 -3.85 -0.78 7.88
N ILE A 73 -4.84 -0.01 8.32
CA ILE A 73 -5.59 -0.30 9.55
C ILE A 73 -6.30 -1.65 9.41
N ARG A 74 -7.07 -1.86 8.34
CA ARG A 74 -7.79 -3.11 8.11
C ARG A 74 -6.87 -4.32 8.01
N TYR A 75 -5.70 -4.16 7.40
CA TYR A 75 -4.69 -5.21 7.33
C TYR A 75 -4.17 -5.58 8.73
N ASN A 76 -3.84 -4.59 9.56
CA ASN A 76 -3.35 -4.82 10.92
C ASN A 76 -4.40 -5.46 11.83
N ASP A 77 -5.67 -5.02 11.71
CA ASP A 77 -6.78 -5.61 12.44
C ASP A 77 -6.97 -7.07 12.05
N LEU A 78 -7.00 -7.35 10.74
CA LEU A 78 -7.12 -8.72 10.23
C LEU A 78 -5.94 -9.59 10.68
N LEU A 79 -4.72 -9.07 10.65
CA LEU A 79 -3.54 -9.78 11.12
C LEU A 79 -3.63 -10.10 12.62
N THR A 80 -4.16 -9.17 13.40
CA THR A 80 -4.38 -9.35 14.85
C THR A 80 -5.45 -10.40 15.11
N THR A 81 -6.59 -10.34 14.42
CA THR A 81 -7.65 -11.34 14.51
C THR A 81 -7.12 -12.72 14.13
N HIS A 82 -6.42 -12.84 12.99
CA HIS A 82 -5.82 -14.09 12.54
C HIS A 82 -4.87 -14.67 13.60
N ARG A 83 -3.99 -13.85 14.16
CA ARG A 83 -3.08 -14.26 15.23
C ARG A 83 -3.83 -14.77 16.47
N ASN A 84 -4.91 -14.10 16.87
CA ASN A 84 -5.69 -14.51 18.04
C ASN A 84 -6.43 -15.83 17.78
N THR A 85 -7.09 -15.96 16.63
CA THR A 85 -7.78 -17.21 16.24
C THR A 85 -6.81 -18.39 16.17
N CYS A 86 -5.59 -18.20 15.64
CA CYS A 86 -4.58 -19.26 15.63
C CYS A 86 -4.19 -19.70 17.06
N LYS A 87 -4.03 -18.76 17.99
CA LYS A 87 -3.73 -19.07 19.39
C LYS A 87 -4.87 -19.84 20.06
N GLU A 88 -6.11 -19.37 19.89
CA GLU A 88 -7.29 -20.04 20.45
C GLU A 88 -7.44 -21.48 19.91
N LEU A 89 -7.19 -21.68 18.61
CA LEU A 89 -7.18 -23.02 18.01
C LEU A 89 -6.08 -23.92 18.59
N GLU A 90 -4.90 -23.37 18.83
CA GLU A 90 -3.79 -24.12 19.42
C GLU A 90 -4.08 -24.50 20.89
N GLU A 91 -4.68 -23.59 21.67
CA GLU A 91 -5.11 -23.82 23.04
C GLU A 91 -6.23 -24.87 23.13
N MET A 92 -7.24 -24.79 22.26
CA MET A 92 -8.29 -25.81 22.16
C MET A 92 -7.73 -27.16 21.74
N LYS A 93 -6.81 -27.19 20.78
CA LYS A 93 -6.16 -28.43 20.34
C LYS A 93 -5.33 -29.06 21.45
N SER A 94 -4.57 -28.25 22.20
CA SER A 94 -3.80 -28.71 23.36
C SER A 94 -4.70 -29.30 24.46
N SER A 95 -5.81 -28.61 24.77
CA SER A 95 -6.79 -29.07 25.76
C SER A 95 -7.54 -30.33 25.30
N HIS A 96 -7.82 -30.46 24.00
CA HIS A 96 -8.46 -31.64 23.43
C HIS A 96 -7.55 -32.87 23.44
N VAL A 97 -6.25 -32.70 23.20
CA VAL A 97 -5.25 -33.78 23.29
C VAL A 97 -5.14 -34.31 24.73
N LEU A 98 -5.25 -33.46 25.74
CA LEU A 98 -5.32 -33.87 27.16
C LEU A 98 -6.64 -34.60 27.51
N GLY A 99 -7.77 -34.17 26.93
CA GLY A 99 -9.07 -34.82 27.15
C GLY A 99 -9.21 -36.22 26.50
N MET A 100 -8.59 -36.44 25.34
CA MET A 100 -8.60 -37.74 24.65
C MET A 100 -7.64 -38.78 25.26
N ALA A 101 -6.60 -38.35 25.99
CA ALA A 101 -5.73 -39.28 26.71
C ALA A 101 -6.40 -39.90 27.95
N SER A 102 -7.48 -39.32 28.47
CA SER A 102 -8.14 -39.73 29.71
C SER A 102 -9.38 -40.63 29.54
N THR A 103 -9.77 -41.01 28.31
CA THR A 103 -10.98 -41.86 28.06
C THR A 103 -10.67 -43.23 27.43
N LYS A 104 -9.48 -43.78 27.69
CA LYS A 104 -9.16 -45.20 27.45
C LYS A 104 -8.68 -45.89 28.72
N GLU A 105 -9.49 -45.92 29.76
CA GLU A 105 -9.41 -46.97 30.78
C GLU A 105 -10.78 -47.08 31.47
N THR A 106 -11.24 -48.31 31.71
CA THR A 106 -12.49 -48.75 32.37
C THR A 106 -13.73 -48.99 31.48
N THR A 107 -13.78 -50.19 30.90
CA THR A 107 -14.94 -51.12 30.85
C THR A 107 -14.34 -52.49 30.56
N ASP A 108 -14.61 -53.60 31.20
CA ASP A 108 -15.16 -53.96 32.50
C ASP A 108 -14.55 -55.35 32.74
N ASN A 109 -14.02 -55.62 33.94
CA ASN A 109 -13.72 -57.00 34.33
C ASN A 109 -13.96 -57.14 35.82
N GLU A 110 -15.14 -57.61 36.21
CA GLU A 110 -15.26 -58.45 37.40
C GLU A 110 -16.56 -59.26 37.40
N SER A 111 -16.43 -60.59 37.35
CA SER A 111 -17.44 -61.53 37.83
C SER A 111 -17.53 -61.47 39.36
N PRO A 112 -18.65 -61.87 39.96
CA PRO A 112 -18.56 -62.57 41.23
C PRO A 112 -19.33 -63.90 41.21
N ALA A 113 -18.75 -64.85 41.93
CA ALA A 113 -19.20 -66.22 42.07
C ALA A 113 -20.24 -66.41 43.19
N LYS A 114 -20.95 -67.54 43.06
CA LYS A 114 -21.62 -68.39 44.06
C LYS A 114 -23.10 -68.13 44.36
N ASP A 115 -23.90 -69.17 44.12
CA ASP A 115 -25.12 -69.47 44.87
C ASP A 115 -25.12 -70.97 45.20
N ASP A 116 -25.57 -71.28 46.42
CA ASP A 116 -25.48 -72.57 47.12
C ASP A 116 -26.43 -73.65 46.56
N SER A 117 -26.00 -74.91 46.59
CA SER A 117 -26.83 -76.13 46.71
C SER A 117 -26.00 -77.32 47.18
#